data_AF-A0A1D6ESX9-F1
#
_entry.id   AF-A0A1D6ESX9-F1
#
_cell.length_a   1.000
_cell.length_b   1.000
_cell.length_c   1.000
_cell.angle_alpha   90.00
_cell.angle_beta   90.00
_cell.angle_gamma   90.00
#
_symmetry.space_group_name_H-M   'P 1'
#
loop_
_entity.id
_entity.type
_entity.pdbx_description
1 polymer ?
#
loop_
_entity_poly.entity_id
_entity_poly.type
_entity_poly.pdbx_seq_one_letter_code
_entity_poly.pdbx_strand_id
1 'polypeptide(L)'
;MKSSLRKLRGFALQRQEQRVDRDRGRGHATAAATAADELLAAAQDMADMRSCYDNLLSVAAAIANSAYEFSEALQEMGTCLLKRVTPNKDGINDKVLLLLGKSQFELRKLLDSYRVHVLNTITTPSLSLLNELQTVEV
;
A
#
# COMPACT_ATOMS: atom_id res chain seq x y z
N MET A 1 -68.83 -14.71 55.82
CA MET A 1 -68.20 -13.38 55.63
C MET A 1 -66.79 -13.56 55.11
N LYS A 2 -66.39 -12.74 54.14
CA LYS A 2 -65.14 -12.82 53.36
C LYS A 2 -63.96 -12.24 54.16
N SER A 3 -62.84 -12.94 54.22
CA SER A 3 -61.53 -12.44 54.69
C SER A 3 -60.45 -13.32 54.03
N SER A 4 -59.26 -12.88 53.62
CA SER A 4 -58.65 -11.56 53.50
C SER A 4 -57.51 -11.70 52.47
N LEU A 5 -57.50 -10.89 51.41
CA LEU A 5 -56.42 -10.85 50.42
C LEU A 5 -55.79 -9.45 50.42
N ARG A 6 -55.09 -9.10 51.49
CA ARG A 6 -54.31 -7.86 51.58
C ARG A 6 -52.91 -8.18 52.10
N LYS A 7 -52.02 -8.72 51.27
CA LYS A 7 -50.57 -8.76 51.57
C LYS A 7 -49.63 -9.09 50.39
N LEU A 8 -49.94 -8.68 49.16
CA LEU A 8 -49.08 -8.95 47.99
C LEU A 8 -48.80 -7.72 47.09
N ARG A 9 -48.75 -6.51 47.67
CA ARG A 9 -48.51 -5.28 46.89
C ARG A 9 -47.10 -4.67 46.99
N GLY A 10 -46.15 -5.37 47.61
CA GLY A 10 -44.80 -4.83 47.88
C GLY A 10 -43.64 -5.39 47.02
N PHE A 11 -43.80 -6.55 46.37
CA PHE A 11 -42.66 -7.24 45.75
C PHE A 11 -42.53 -7.08 44.22
N ALA A 12 -43.46 -6.36 43.58
CA ALA A 12 -43.46 -6.23 42.12
C ALA A 12 -42.56 -5.09 41.59
N LEU A 13 -42.34 -4.03 42.38
CA LEU A 13 -41.58 -2.84 41.93
C LEU A 13 -40.06 -3.07 41.95
N GLN A 14 -39.52 -3.71 42.99
CA GLN A 14 -38.08 -4.00 43.11
C GLN A 14 -37.54 -4.94 42.02
N ARG A 15 -38.38 -5.85 41.50
CA ARG A 15 -37.98 -6.82 40.47
C ARG A 15 -37.87 -6.18 39.08
N GLN A 16 -38.52 -5.04 38.87
CA GLN A 16 -38.50 -4.32 37.60
C GLN A 16 -37.29 -3.38 37.53
N GLU A 17 -36.93 -2.69 38.61
CA GLU A 17 -35.70 -1.88 38.69
C GLU A 17 -34.42 -2.73 38.52
N GLN A 18 -34.32 -3.90 39.17
CA GLN A 18 -33.18 -4.80 39.00
C GLN A 18 -33.05 -5.41 37.59
N ARG A 19 -34.14 -5.51 36.82
CA ARG A 19 -34.10 -5.97 35.43
C ARG A 19 -33.61 -4.88 34.49
N VAL A 20 -34.03 -3.63 34.70
CA VAL A 20 -33.59 -2.48 33.89
C VAL A 20 -32.10 -2.18 34.10
N ASP A 21 -31.59 -2.33 35.32
CA ASP A 21 -30.17 -2.14 35.62
C ASP A 21 -29.28 -3.24 35.01
N ARG A 22 -29.75 -4.51 35.06
CA ARG A 22 -29.05 -5.63 34.40
C ARG A 22 -29.04 -5.52 32.88
N ASP A 23 -30.12 -5.05 32.26
CA ASP A 23 -30.17 -4.86 30.80
C ASP A 23 -29.28 -3.69 30.34
N ARG A 24 -29.21 -2.59 31.12
CA ARG A 24 -28.28 -1.47 30.84
C ARG A 24 -26.82 -1.89 30.95
N GLY A 25 -26.45 -2.61 32.01
CA GLY A 25 -25.08 -3.12 32.21
C GLY A 25 -24.68 -4.17 31.17
N ARG A 26 -25.61 -5.03 30.76
CA ARG A 26 -25.36 -6.04 29.72
C ARG A 26 -25.24 -5.42 28.33
N GLY A 27 -26.08 -4.44 28.00
CA GLY A 27 -26.00 -3.67 26.75
C GLY A 27 -24.71 -2.85 26.61
N HIS A 28 -24.23 -2.26 27.71
CA HIS A 28 -22.94 -1.56 27.74
C HIS A 28 -21.75 -2.52 27.62
N ALA A 29 -21.79 -3.67 28.29
CA ALA A 29 -20.75 -4.69 28.17
C ALA A 29 -20.67 -5.27 26.75
N THR A 30 -21.81 -5.48 26.09
CA THR A 30 -21.84 -5.91 24.68
C THR A 30 -21.35 -4.82 23.73
N ALA A 31 -21.70 -3.55 23.96
CA ALA A 31 -21.23 -2.45 23.12
C ALA A 31 -19.72 -2.18 23.28
N ALA A 32 -19.17 -2.35 24.49
CA ALA A 32 -17.74 -2.25 24.74
C ALA A 32 -16.97 -3.41 24.08
N ALA A 33 -17.52 -4.63 24.10
CA ALA A 33 -16.94 -5.78 23.41
C ALA A 33 -16.93 -5.58 21.89
N THR A 34 -18.03 -5.09 21.29
CA THR A 34 -18.06 -4.81 19.85
C THR A 34 -17.08 -3.70 19.46
N ALA A 35 -16.96 -2.64 20.26
CA ALA A 35 -15.98 -1.58 20.01
C ALA A 35 -14.53 -2.08 20.12
N ALA A 36 -14.25 -3.02 21.02
CA ALA A 36 -12.94 -3.65 21.13
C ALA A 36 -12.63 -4.54 19.91
N ASP A 37 -13.61 -5.31 19.43
CA ASP A 37 -13.47 -6.13 18.22
C ASP A 37 -13.28 -5.26 16.97
N GLU A 38 -14.02 -4.16 16.84
CA GLU A 38 -13.87 -3.18 15.76
C GLU A 38 -12.49 -2.52 15.78
N LEU A 39 -11.99 -2.17 16.97
CA LEU A 39 -10.64 -1.60 17.13
C LEU A 39 -9.56 -2.62 16.75
N LEU A 40 -9.74 -3.89 17.11
CA LEU A 40 -8.80 -4.96 16.74
C LEU A 40 -8.80 -5.20 15.23
N ALA A 41 -9.97 -5.17 14.60
CA ALA A 41 -10.09 -5.24 13.14
C ALA A 41 -9.41 -4.04 12.47
N ALA A 42 -9.63 -2.82 12.94
CA ALA A 42 -8.99 -1.62 12.42
C ALA A 42 -7.46 -1.66 12.58
N ALA A 43 -6.96 -2.18 13.71
CA ALA A 43 -5.52 -2.38 13.92
C ALA A 43 -4.93 -3.39 12.93
N GLN A 44 -5.65 -4.46 12.62
CA GLN A 44 -5.24 -5.43 11.61
C GLN A 44 -5.24 -4.81 10.20
N ASP A 45 -6.28 -4.05 9.85
CA ASP A 45 -6.37 -3.34 8.58
C ASP A 45 -5.19 -2.37 8.39
N MET A 46 -4.79 -1.64 9.44
CA MET A 46 -3.61 -0.76 9.41
C MET A 46 -2.32 -1.56 9.15
N ALA A 47 -2.12 -2.69 9.83
CA ALA A 47 -0.96 -3.56 9.60
C ALA A 47 -0.92 -4.10 8.17
N ASP A 48 -2.08 -4.48 7.62
CA ASP A 48 -2.20 -4.98 6.25
C ASP A 48 -1.92 -3.87 5.22
N MET A 49 -2.41 -2.65 5.45
CA MET A 49 -2.10 -1.47 4.63
C MET A 49 -0.59 -1.16 4.64
N ARG A 50 0.04 -1.19 5.81
CA ARG A 50 1.49 -0.99 5.97
C ARG A 50 2.28 -1.99 5.13
N SER A 51 1.91 -3.27 5.24
CA SER A 51 2.51 -4.36 4.46
C SER A 51 2.32 -4.16 2.95
N CYS A 52 1.15 -3.68 2.52
CA CYS A 52 0.89 -3.36 1.12
C CYS A 52 1.84 -2.27 0.59
N TYR A 53 2.00 -1.17 1.33
CA TYR A 53 2.91 -0.09 0.93
C TYR A 53 4.38 -0.51 0.94
N ASP A 54 4.82 -1.26 1.96
CA ASP A 54 6.18 -1.81 2.01
C ASP A 54 6.48 -2.71 0.79
N ASN A 55 5.51 -3.55 0.40
CA ASN A 55 5.62 -4.39 -0.80
C ASN A 55 5.67 -3.56 -2.10
N LEU A 56 4.81 -2.54 -2.23
CA LEU A 56 4.85 -1.63 -3.39
C LEU A 56 6.20 -0.93 -3.52
N LEU A 57 6.77 -0.47 -2.41
CA LEU A 57 8.09 0.15 -2.38
C LEU A 57 9.19 -0.82 -2.78
N SER A 58 9.14 -2.06 -2.28
CA SER A 58 10.09 -3.12 -2.65
C SER A 58 10.05 -3.42 -4.15
N VAL A 59 8.85 -3.60 -4.71
CA VAL A 59 8.67 -3.86 -6.15
C VAL A 59 9.10 -2.66 -6.99
N ALA A 60 8.74 -1.44 -6.58
CA ALA A 60 9.16 -0.22 -7.28
C ALA A 60 10.69 -0.07 -7.31
N ALA A 61 11.36 -0.37 -6.19
CA ALA A 61 12.82 -0.36 -6.12
C ALA A 61 13.44 -1.41 -7.06
N ALA A 62 12.90 -2.64 -7.07
CA ALA A 62 13.35 -3.68 -7.99
C ALA A 62 13.22 -3.24 -9.46
N ILE A 63 12.07 -2.69 -9.84
CA ILE A 63 11.83 -2.17 -11.19
C ILE A 63 12.81 -1.04 -11.53
N ALA A 64 12.99 -0.06 -10.63
CA ALA A 64 13.86 1.08 -10.86
C ALA A 64 15.33 0.67 -11.02
N ASN A 65 15.77 -0.35 -10.27
CA ASN A 65 17.11 -0.91 -10.36
C ASN A 65 17.31 -1.70 -11.65
N SER A 66 16.40 -2.61 -12.00
CA SER A 66 16.50 -3.36 -13.26
C SER A 66 16.45 -2.46 -14.49
N ALA A 67 15.62 -1.41 -14.47
CA ALA A 67 15.59 -0.42 -15.55
C ALA A 67 16.90 0.40 -15.63
N TYR A 68 17.55 0.67 -14.50
CA TYR A 68 18.85 1.34 -14.46
C TYR A 68 19.94 0.45 -15.07
N GLU A 69 20.04 -0.80 -14.61
CA GLU A 69 21.01 -1.78 -15.12
C GLU A 69 20.85 -1.99 -16.63
N PHE A 70 19.60 -2.07 -17.10
CA PHE A 70 19.34 -2.19 -18.53
C PHE A 70 19.70 -0.90 -19.29
N SER A 71 19.43 0.29 -18.73
CA SER A 71 19.85 1.58 -19.29
C SER A 71 21.37 1.65 -19.48
N GLU A 72 22.14 1.21 -18.49
CA GLU A 72 23.60 1.14 -18.56
C GLU A 72 24.08 0.14 -19.62
N ALA A 73 23.47 -1.06 -19.69
CA ALA A 73 23.79 -2.04 -20.72
C ALA A 73 23.53 -1.51 -22.15
N LEU A 74 22.44 -0.77 -22.35
CA LEU A 74 22.15 -0.10 -23.63
C LEU A 74 23.18 0.98 -23.94
N GLN A 75 23.61 1.76 -22.95
CA GLN A 75 24.67 2.76 -23.13
C GLN A 75 25.98 2.11 -23.56
N GLU A 76 26.40 1.03 -22.89
CA GLU A 76 27.62 0.30 -23.22
C GLU A 76 27.55 -0.30 -24.63
N MET A 77 26.44 -0.96 -24.96
CA MET A 77 26.24 -1.56 -26.28
C MET A 77 26.20 -0.50 -27.39
N GLY A 78 25.46 0.59 -27.18
CA GLY A 78 25.41 1.72 -28.11
C GLY A 78 26.80 2.31 -28.36
N THR A 79 27.57 2.51 -27.30
CA THR A 79 28.95 2.99 -27.38
C THR A 79 29.85 2.00 -28.14
N CYS A 80 29.72 0.70 -27.88
CA CYS A 80 30.48 -0.34 -28.58
C CYS A 80 30.18 -0.38 -30.09
N LEU A 81 28.92 -0.23 -30.48
CA LEU A 81 28.50 -0.20 -31.87
C LEU A 81 29.04 1.04 -32.59
N LEU A 82 28.92 2.21 -31.98
CA LEU A 82 29.40 3.46 -32.57
C LEU A 82 30.93 3.50 -32.71
N LYS A 83 31.68 2.89 -31.78
CA LYS A 83 33.15 2.76 -31.87
C LYS A 83 33.60 1.94 -33.09
N ARG A 84 32.74 1.09 -33.67
CA ARG A 84 33.05 0.26 -34.84
C ARG A 84 32.75 0.95 -36.17
N VAL A 85 32.07 2.09 -36.15
CA VAL A 85 31.78 2.89 -37.36
C VAL A 85 33.06 3.57 -37.83
N THR A 86 33.45 3.39 -39.09
CA THR A 86 34.67 3.98 -39.66
C THR A 86 34.33 5.27 -40.42
N PRO A 87 34.98 6.42 -40.14
CA PRO A 87 34.58 7.72 -40.69
C PRO A 87 34.62 7.84 -42.22
N ASN A 88 35.39 6.99 -42.91
CA ASN A 88 35.65 7.09 -44.34
C ASN A 88 35.14 5.88 -45.14
N LYS A 89 34.31 5.01 -44.54
CA LYS A 89 33.72 3.86 -45.23
C LYS A 89 32.21 3.97 -45.22
N ASP A 90 31.63 4.34 -46.36
CA ASP A 90 30.17 4.34 -46.58
C ASP A 90 29.60 2.93 -46.84
N GLY A 91 30.15 1.92 -46.15
CA GLY A 91 29.65 0.55 -46.23
C GLY A 91 28.26 0.44 -45.59
N ILE A 92 27.43 -0.46 -46.14
CA ILE A 92 26.10 -0.78 -45.56
C ILE A 92 26.23 -1.16 -44.07
N ASN A 93 27.29 -1.88 -43.72
CA ASN A 93 27.56 -2.30 -42.34
C ASN A 93 27.73 -1.11 -41.39
N ASP A 94 28.46 -0.06 -41.79
CA ASP A 94 28.71 1.12 -40.96
C ASP A 94 27.42 1.91 -40.72
N LYS A 95 26.55 2.01 -41.74
CA LYS A 95 25.22 2.63 -41.61
C LYS A 95 24.31 1.84 -40.67
N VAL A 96 24.32 0.50 -40.77
CA VAL A 96 23.55 -0.37 -39.87
C VAL A 96 24.04 -0.24 -38.43
N LEU A 97 25.36 -0.26 -38.20
CA LEU A 97 25.94 -0.09 -36.86
C LEU A 97 25.63 1.29 -36.27
N LEU A 98 25.68 2.34 -37.08
CA LEU A 98 25.30 3.70 -36.67
C LEU A 98 23.82 3.77 -36.25
N LEU A 99 22.91 3.21 -37.06
CA LEU A 99 21.49 3.17 -36.73
C LEU A 99 21.23 2.35 -35.47
N LEU A 100 21.83 1.16 -35.36
CA LEU A 100 21.65 0.30 -34.20
C LEU A 100 22.18 0.96 -32.93
N GLY A 101 23.35 1.60 -33.00
CA GLY A 101 23.94 2.36 -31.88
C GLY A 101 23.02 3.49 -31.43
N LYS A 102 22.51 4.31 -32.36
CA LYS A 102 21.53 5.37 -32.05
C LYS A 102 20.25 4.81 -31.41
N SER A 103 19.73 3.70 -31.91
CA SER A 103 18.56 3.04 -31.33
C SER A 103 18.79 2.62 -29.88
N GLN A 104 19.99 2.14 -29.50
CA GLN A 104 20.30 1.84 -28.10
C GLN A 104 20.16 3.10 -27.21
N PHE A 105 20.64 4.26 -27.67
CA PHE A 105 20.52 5.51 -26.93
C PHE A 105 19.08 6.02 -26.81
N GLU A 106 18.24 5.81 -27.83
CA GLU A 106 16.83 6.16 -27.73
C GLU A 106 16.07 5.22 -26.77
N LEU A 107 16.34 3.91 -26.80
CA LEU A 107 15.78 2.96 -25.83
C LEU A 107 16.21 3.30 -24.40
N ARG A 108 17.46 3.72 -24.21
CA ARG A 108 17.98 4.17 -22.92
C ARG A 108 17.15 5.34 -22.36
N LYS A 109 16.88 6.37 -23.16
CA LYS A 109 16.06 7.53 -22.74
C LYS A 109 14.66 7.10 -22.30
N LEU A 110 14.07 6.10 -22.96
CA LEU A 110 12.77 5.55 -22.56
C LEU A 110 12.83 4.87 -21.19
N LEU A 111 13.87 4.07 -20.91
CA LEU A 111 14.07 3.46 -19.60
C LEU A 111 14.33 4.50 -18.51
N ASP A 112 15.14 5.51 -18.80
CA ASP A 112 15.39 6.60 -17.85
C ASP A 112 14.09 7.34 -17.49
N SER A 113 13.24 7.61 -18.49
CA SER A 113 11.90 8.19 -18.29
C SER A 113 10.99 7.25 -17.49
N TYR A 114 11.00 5.95 -17.81
CA TYR A 114 10.22 4.94 -17.09
C TYR A 114 10.57 4.88 -15.61
N ARG A 115 11.87 4.96 -15.27
CA ARG A 115 12.33 5.03 -13.86
C ARG A 115 11.79 6.25 -13.13
N VAL A 116 11.83 7.42 -13.77
CA VAL A 116 11.25 8.65 -13.21
C VAL A 116 9.74 8.49 -13.01
N HIS A 117 9.04 7.82 -13.94
CA HIS A 117 7.62 7.52 -13.76
C HIS A 117 7.37 6.61 -12.56
N VAL A 118 8.09 5.50 -12.41
CA VAL A 118 7.96 4.59 -11.25
C VAL A 118 8.17 5.35 -9.93
N LEU A 119 9.19 6.22 -9.88
CA LEU A 119 9.45 7.05 -8.71
C LEU A 119 8.27 7.99 -8.39
N ASN A 120 7.71 8.64 -9.40
CA ASN A 120 6.67 9.65 -9.23
C ASN A 120 5.28 9.06 -8.99
N THR A 121 4.99 7.87 -9.55
CA THR A 121 3.64 7.29 -9.51
C THR A 121 3.49 6.13 -8.53
N ILE A 122 4.59 5.52 -8.09
CA ILE A 122 4.57 4.40 -7.13
C ILE A 122 5.34 4.76 -5.87
N THR A 123 6.64 5.06 -5.98
CA THR A 123 7.50 5.26 -4.81
C THR A 123 7.06 6.45 -3.97
N THR A 124 6.94 7.64 -4.56
CA THR A 124 6.60 8.87 -3.83
C THR A 124 5.22 8.80 -3.17
N PRO A 125 4.14 8.38 -3.87
CA PRO A 125 2.84 8.24 -3.23
C PRO A 125 2.82 7.17 -2.13
N SER A 126 3.49 6.03 -2.33
CA SER A 126 3.52 4.95 -1.32
C SER A 126 4.28 5.38 -0.05
N LEU A 127 5.39 6.11 -0.20
CA LEU A 127 6.10 6.71 0.95
C LEU A 127 5.22 7.73 1.69
N SER A 128 4.50 8.57 0.96
CA SER A 128 3.58 9.55 1.56
C SER A 128 2.48 8.84 2.35
N LEU A 129 1.85 7.81 1.78
CA LEU A 129 0.79 7.04 2.45
C LEU A 129 1.31 6.28 3.66
N LEU A 130 2.52 5.72 3.58
CA LEU A 130 3.15 5.06 4.72
C LEU A 130 3.43 6.04 5.87
N ASN A 131 3.86 7.26 5.55
CA ASN A 131 4.07 8.32 6.55
C ASN A 131 2.75 8.77 7.19
N GLU A 132 1.68 8.94 6.40
CA GLU A 132 0.35 9.22 6.93
C GLU A 132 -0.15 8.08 7.84
N LEU A 133 0.05 6.82 7.44
CA LEU A 133 -0.35 5.66 8.24
C LEU A 133 0.35 5.63 9.61
N GLN A 134 1.64 5.97 9.66
CA GLN A 134 2.39 6.08 10.91
C GLN A 134 1.82 7.13 11.87
N THR A 135 1.12 8.16 11.37
CA THR A 135 0.47 9.14 12.25
C THR A 135 -0.79 8.60 12.92
N VAL A 136 -1.43 7.58 12.32
CA VAL A 136 -2.68 6.98 12.82
C VAL A 136 -2.41 5.77 13.73
N GLU A 137 -1.26 5.11 13.58
CA GLU A 137 -0.82 4.00 14.43
C GLU A 137 -0.41 4.41 15.86
N VAL A 138 -0.23 5.72 16.13
CA VAL A 138 0.26 6.27 17.42
C VAL A 138 -0.87 6.59 18.40
#